data_AF-A0AAU3PTJ2-F1
#
_entry.id   AF-A0AAU3PTJ2-F1
#
_cell.length_a   1.000
_cell.length_b   1.000
_cell.length_c   1.000
_cell.angle_alpha   90.00
_cell.angle_beta   90.00
_cell.angle_gamma   90.00
#
_symmetry.space_group_name_H-M   'P 1'
#
loop_
_entity.id
_entity.type
_entity.pdbx_description
1 polymer ?
#
loop_
_entity_poly.entity_id
_entity_poly.type
_entity_poly.pdbx_seq_one_letter_code
_entity_poly.pdbx_strand_id
1 'polypeptide(L)'
;MARPLDHAKRAELLHGVVEYIAANGLAELSLRPLAAALGTSSRMLIYYFDTKEELLVQALATQRPDIGALFADVDDATALRARLTAFFDSSTSGDGSTSVRVLLQVLGAACAPDSPYAHYAVEAIGAFVTSLSAALRRIGTIDDPEAVATLLISGLRGVIQDRLITGDVERTTRAARRSIEQNIR
;
A
#
# COMPACT_ATOMS: atom_id res chain seq x y z
N MET A 1 -21.25 -23.05 23.32
CA MET A 1 -20.90 -21.62 23.21
C MET A 1 -19.59 -21.53 22.45
N ALA A 2 -19.56 -20.87 21.30
CA ALA A 2 -18.30 -20.62 20.59
C ALA A 2 -17.42 -19.70 21.45
N ARG A 3 -16.15 -20.05 21.62
CA ARG A 3 -15.20 -19.22 22.37
C ARG A 3 -15.05 -17.88 21.63
N PRO A 4 -15.15 -16.73 22.31
CA PRO A 4 -15.02 -15.43 21.66
C PRO A 4 -13.69 -15.33 20.91
N LEU A 5 -13.72 -14.67 19.75
CA LEU A 5 -12.55 -14.46 18.90
C LEU A 5 -11.48 -13.68 19.69
N ASP A 6 -10.26 -14.22 19.71
CA ASP A 6 -9.12 -13.56 20.32
C ASP A 6 -8.59 -12.48 19.37
N HIS A 7 -8.90 -11.22 19.68
CA HIS A 7 -8.48 -10.08 18.86
C HIS A 7 -6.96 -9.86 18.85
N ALA A 8 -6.26 -10.20 19.93
CA ALA A 8 -4.81 -10.09 19.98
C ALA A 8 -4.17 -11.14 19.06
N LYS A 9 -4.66 -12.38 19.12
CA LYS A 9 -4.21 -13.44 18.21
C LYS A 9 -4.53 -13.11 16.76
N ARG A 10 -5.71 -12.54 16.50
CA ARG A 10 -6.09 -12.09 15.15
C ARG A 10 -5.10 -11.05 14.61
N ALA A 11 -4.73 -10.05 15.40
CA ALA A 11 -3.75 -9.03 14.99
C ALA A 11 -2.35 -9.63 14.73
N GLU A 12 -1.90 -10.54 15.59
CA GLU A 12 -0.62 -11.27 15.42
C GLU A 12 -0.59 -12.06 14.09
N LEU A 13 -1.69 -12.76 13.78
CA LEU A 13 -1.82 -13.50 12.52
C LEU A 13 -1.78 -12.56 11.31
N LEU A 14 -2.49 -11.44 11.33
CA LEU A 14 -2.49 -10.47 10.23
C LEU A 14 -1.08 -9.88 9.99
N HIS A 15 -0.33 -9.58 11.05
CA HIS A 15 1.05 -9.12 10.93
C HIS A 15 1.95 -10.16 10.26
N GLY A 16 1.91 -11.41 10.75
CA GLY A 16 2.72 -12.48 10.17
C GLY A 16 2.34 -12.81 8.71
N VAL A 17 1.08 -12.60 8.30
CA VAL A 17 0.67 -12.76 6.89
C VAL A 17 1.40 -11.76 6.00
N VAL A 18 1.55 -10.50 6.43
CA VAL A 18 2.27 -9.48 5.66
C VAL A 18 3.73 -9.86 5.49
N GLU A 19 4.39 -10.28 6.57
CA GLU A 19 5.79 -10.75 6.53
C GLU A 19 5.94 -11.96 5.61
N TYR A 20 5.00 -12.91 5.69
CA TYR A 20 5.01 -14.10 4.85
C TYR A 20 4.89 -13.74 3.36
N ILE A 21 3.96 -12.84 2.99
CA ILE A 21 3.81 -12.41 1.58
C ILE A 21 5.05 -11.65 1.11
N ALA A 22 5.65 -10.82 1.97
CA ALA A 22 6.85 -10.09 1.60
C ALA A 22 8.03 -11.01 1.29
N ALA A 23 8.16 -12.13 2.02
CA ALA A 23 9.22 -13.11 1.84
C ALA A 23 8.95 -14.12 0.71
N ASN A 24 7.69 -14.55 0.53
CA ASN A 24 7.34 -15.68 -0.34
C ASN A 24 6.55 -15.27 -1.61
N GLY A 25 6.04 -14.04 -1.65
CA GLY A 25 5.19 -13.54 -2.73
C GLY A 25 3.72 -13.94 -2.60
N LEU A 26 2.85 -13.18 -3.27
CA LEU A 26 1.39 -13.36 -3.27
C LEU A 26 0.95 -14.47 -4.24
N ALA A 27 1.63 -14.60 -5.39
CA ALA A 27 1.20 -15.48 -6.49
C ALA A 27 1.20 -16.97 -6.09
N GLU A 28 2.22 -17.41 -5.34
CA GLU A 28 2.37 -18.80 -4.89
C GLU A 28 1.72 -19.06 -3.51
N LEU A 29 0.97 -18.10 -2.98
CA LEU A 29 0.45 -18.19 -1.62
C LEU A 29 -0.69 -19.20 -1.52
N SER A 30 -0.49 -20.17 -0.64
CA SER A 30 -1.52 -21.13 -0.22
C SER A 30 -1.66 -21.18 1.31
N LEU A 31 -2.86 -21.52 1.78
CA LEU A 31 -3.19 -21.49 3.22
C LEU A 31 -2.41 -22.47 4.07
N ARG A 32 -1.90 -23.57 3.50
CA ARG A 32 -1.22 -24.62 4.27
C ARG A 32 0.23 -24.21 4.63
N PRO A 33 1.09 -23.80 3.70
CA PRO A 33 2.39 -23.22 4.00
C PRO A 33 2.30 -21.97 4.88
N LEU A 34 1.34 -21.08 4.60
CA LEU A 34 1.10 -19.89 5.42
C LEU A 34 0.76 -20.26 6.87
N ALA A 35 -0.21 -21.16 7.08
CA ALA A 35 -0.58 -21.58 8.43
C ALA A 35 0.59 -22.21 9.19
N ALA A 36 1.39 -23.04 8.51
CA ALA A 36 2.57 -23.65 9.11
C ALA A 36 3.61 -22.59 9.53
N ALA A 37 3.87 -21.59 8.68
CA ALA A 37 4.78 -20.49 9.00
C ALA A 37 4.29 -19.63 10.17
N LEU A 38 2.98 -19.47 10.32
CA LEU A 38 2.35 -18.74 11.43
C LEU A 38 2.14 -19.58 12.70
N GLY A 39 2.60 -20.83 12.73
CA GLY A 39 2.42 -21.74 13.88
C GLY A 39 0.95 -22.07 14.17
N THR A 40 0.10 -22.09 13.15
CA THR A 40 -1.35 -22.37 13.26
C THR A 40 -1.80 -23.41 12.23
N SER A 41 -3.12 -23.61 12.08
CA SER A 41 -3.70 -24.48 11.05
C SER A 41 -4.52 -23.70 10.04
N SER A 42 -4.65 -24.21 8.81
CA SER A 42 -5.50 -23.56 7.79
C SER A 42 -6.95 -23.44 8.25
N ARG A 43 -7.45 -24.41 9.03
CA ARG A 43 -8.78 -24.32 9.66
C ARG A 43 -8.89 -23.13 10.60
N MET A 44 -7.85 -22.85 11.40
CA MET A 44 -7.84 -21.69 12.29
C MET A 44 -7.79 -20.38 11.51
N LEU A 45 -7.04 -20.30 10.41
CA LEU A 45 -7.06 -19.11 9.54
C LEU A 45 -8.46 -18.86 8.98
N ILE A 46 -9.11 -19.88 8.42
CA ILE A 46 -10.49 -19.79 7.95
C ILE A 46 -11.45 -19.42 9.08
N TYR A 47 -11.26 -19.95 10.29
CA TYR A 47 -12.08 -19.57 11.44
C TYR A 47 -11.99 -18.06 11.78
N TYR A 48 -10.80 -17.46 11.65
CA TYR A 48 -10.61 -16.03 11.95
C TYR A 48 -11.01 -15.09 10.80
N PHE A 49 -10.91 -15.56 9.56
CA PHE A 49 -10.88 -14.69 8.39
C PHE A 49 -11.81 -15.13 7.25
N ASP A 50 -12.55 -16.21 7.44
CA ASP A 50 -13.53 -16.79 6.50
C ASP A 50 -12.92 -17.37 5.21
N THR A 51 -12.13 -16.59 4.47
CA THR A 51 -11.48 -17.05 3.23
C THR A 51 -10.00 -16.66 3.18
N LYS A 52 -9.26 -17.24 2.24
CA LYS A 52 -7.86 -16.85 1.99
C LYS A 52 -7.80 -15.41 1.52
N GLU A 53 -8.68 -15.04 0.61
CA GLU A 53 -8.76 -13.73 -0.01
C GLU A 53 -9.06 -12.65 1.03
N GLU A 54 -10.05 -12.90 1.89
CA GLU A 54 -10.43 -11.99 2.98
C GLU A 54 -9.31 -11.86 4.02
N LEU A 55 -8.62 -12.96 4.37
CA LEU A 55 -7.40 -12.89 5.20
C LEU A 55 -6.36 -11.93 4.62
N LEU A 56 -6.09 -12.05 3.32
CA LEU A 56 -5.09 -11.24 2.65
C LEU A 56 -5.51 -9.76 2.60
N VAL A 57 -6.77 -9.48 2.25
CA VAL A 57 -7.34 -8.11 2.26
C VAL A 57 -7.23 -7.50 3.66
N GLN A 58 -7.60 -8.23 4.71
CA GLN A 58 -7.51 -7.74 6.07
C GLN A 58 -6.06 -7.53 6.53
N ALA A 59 -5.14 -8.42 6.13
CA ALA A 59 -3.72 -8.28 6.48
C ALA A 59 -3.14 -7.00 5.88
N LEU A 60 -3.48 -6.73 4.62
CA LEU A 60 -3.09 -5.51 3.92
C LEU A 60 -3.69 -4.24 4.51
N ALA A 61 -4.95 -4.31 4.95
CA ALA A 61 -5.61 -3.19 5.60
C ALA A 61 -4.88 -2.75 6.87
N THR A 62 -4.18 -3.66 7.58
CA THR A 62 -3.37 -3.30 8.76
C THR A 62 -2.12 -2.50 8.42
N GLN A 63 -1.68 -2.53 7.15
CA GLN A 63 -0.46 -1.87 6.67
C GLN A 63 -0.75 -0.54 5.98
N ARG A 64 -2.03 -0.15 5.87
CA ARG A 64 -2.36 1.12 5.24
C ARG A 64 -1.88 2.26 6.12
N PRO A 65 -1.06 3.19 5.58
CA PRO A 65 -0.82 4.44 6.28
C PRO A 65 -2.15 5.19 6.40
N ASP A 66 -2.28 6.04 7.41
CA ASP A 66 -3.39 6.99 7.47
C ASP A 66 -3.20 8.05 6.37
N ILE A 67 -3.77 7.77 5.20
CA ILE A 67 -3.63 8.61 4.00
C ILE A 67 -4.35 9.95 4.17
N GLY A 68 -5.39 9.99 4.99
CA GLY A 68 -6.07 11.24 5.34
C GLY A 68 -5.12 12.13 6.13
N ALA A 69 -4.53 11.59 7.21
CA ALA A 69 -3.56 12.31 8.03
C ALA A 69 -2.30 12.68 7.25
N LEU A 70 -1.88 11.86 6.27
CA LEU A 70 -0.65 12.08 5.49
C LEU A 70 -0.62 13.43 4.76
N PHE A 71 -1.77 14.01 4.42
CA PHE A 71 -1.80 15.30 3.72
C PHE A 71 -2.66 16.36 4.43
N ALA A 72 -3.24 16.06 5.60
CA ALA A 72 -4.22 16.91 6.26
C ALA A 72 -3.70 18.31 6.62
N ASP A 73 -2.44 18.41 7.02
CA ASP A 73 -1.74 19.62 7.48
C ASP A 73 -0.90 20.30 6.38
N VAL A 74 -1.11 19.91 5.12
CA VAL A 74 -0.38 20.49 3.98
C VAL A 74 -1.17 21.64 3.38
N ASP A 75 -0.62 22.85 3.53
CA ASP A 75 -1.24 24.11 3.11
C ASP A 75 -0.43 24.90 2.06
N ASP A 76 0.80 24.46 1.74
CA ASP A 76 1.62 25.08 0.71
C ASP A 76 2.39 24.06 -0.15
N ALA A 77 2.86 24.52 -1.31
CA ALA A 77 3.58 23.70 -2.29
C ALA A 77 4.89 23.12 -1.73
N THR A 78 5.59 23.85 -0.86
CA THR A 78 6.87 23.40 -0.29
C THR A 78 6.65 22.24 0.69
N ALA A 79 5.65 22.37 1.57
CA ALA A 79 5.24 21.31 2.48
C ALA A 79 4.77 20.06 1.71
N LEU A 80 4.02 20.25 0.62
CA LEU A 80 3.55 19.12 -0.19
C LEU A 80 4.70 18.36 -0.86
N ARG A 81 5.67 19.08 -1.46
CA ARG A 81 6.86 18.48 -2.06
C ARG A 81 7.66 17.70 -1.02
N ALA A 82 7.87 18.27 0.17
CA ALA A 82 8.57 17.61 1.27
C ALA A 82 7.82 16.35 1.73
N ARG A 83 6.50 16.41 1.87
CA ARG A 83 5.66 15.27 2.29
C ARG A 83 5.70 14.11 1.30
N LEU A 84 5.59 14.39 0.00
CA LEU A 84 5.70 13.38 -1.05
C LEU A 84 7.09 12.77 -1.14
N THR A 85 8.14 13.57 -0.94
CA THR A 85 9.53 13.08 -0.89
C THR A 85 9.72 12.14 0.30
N ALA A 86 9.29 12.55 1.49
CA ALA A 86 9.36 11.71 2.69
C ALA A 86 8.55 10.41 2.55
N PHE A 87 7.37 10.48 1.92
CA PHE A 87 6.57 9.29 1.61
C PHE A 87 7.28 8.34 0.65
N PHE A 88 7.93 8.85 -0.39
CA PHE A 88 8.72 8.03 -1.31
C PHE A 88 9.93 7.38 -0.62
N ASP A 89 10.66 8.12 0.20
CA ASP A 89 11.83 7.63 0.90
C ASP A 89 11.47 6.53 1.92
N SER A 90 10.38 6.72 2.68
CA SER A 90 9.87 5.71 3.61
C SER A 90 9.32 4.47 2.89
N SER A 91 8.71 4.65 1.72
CA SER A 91 8.20 3.55 0.89
C SER A 91 9.30 2.71 0.23
N THR A 92 10.55 3.16 0.26
CA THR A 92 11.68 2.48 -0.39
C THR A 92 12.77 2.03 0.58
N SER A 93 12.57 2.24 1.88
CA SER A 93 13.54 1.94 2.95
C SER A 93 12.89 1.21 4.13
N GLY A 94 13.66 0.38 4.83
CA GLY A 94 13.21 -0.32 6.04
C GLY A 94 11.91 -1.12 5.87
N ASP A 95 11.09 -1.17 6.92
CA ASP A 95 9.81 -1.89 6.93
C ASP A 95 8.79 -1.31 5.95
N GLY A 96 8.88 -0.01 5.61
CA GLY A 96 8.01 0.61 4.62
C GLY A 96 8.16 0.01 3.22
N SER A 97 9.36 -0.45 2.87
CA SER A 97 9.62 -1.18 1.62
C SER A 97 8.89 -2.53 1.58
N THR A 98 8.79 -3.21 2.72
CA THR A 98 8.07 -4.49 2.88
C THR A 98 6.59 -4.31 2.60
N SER A 99 5.94 -3.37 3.29
CA SER A 99 4.49 -3.14 3.13
C SER A 99 4.13 -2.68 1.71
N VAL A 100 4.94 -1.80 1.11
CA VAL A 100 4.71 -1.34 -0.27
C VAL A 100 4.94 -2.45 -1.29
N ARG A 101 5.94 -3.32 -1.10
CA ARG A 101 6.15 -4.50 -1.96
C ARG A 101 4.93 -5.42 -1.96
N VAL A 102 4.32 -5.65 -0.80
CA VAL A 102 3.10 -6.47 -0.71
C VAL A 102 1.92 -5.76 -1.38
N LEU A 103 1.73 -4.47 -1.13
CA LEU A 103 0.67 -3.68 -1.78
C LEU A 103 0.78 -3.70 -3.31
N LEU A 104 1.98 -3.57 -3.87
CA LEU A 104 2.19 -3.60 -5.32
C LEU A 104 1.80 -4.93 -5.96
N GLN A 105 2.09 -6.05 -5.29
CA GLN A 105 1.66 -7.38 -5.77
C GLN A 105 0.14 -7.49 -5.83
N VAL A 106 -0.55 -6.91 -4.85
CA VAL A 106 -2.01 -6.94 -4.76
C VAL A 106 -2.63 -6.05 -5.83
N LEU A 107 -2.09 -4.85 -6.05
CA LEU A 107 -2.54 -3.98 -7.13
C LEU A 107 -2.35 -4.65 -8.49
N GLY A 108 -1.24 -5.38 -8.69
CA GLY A 108 -1.04 -6.21 -9.88
C GLY A 108 -2.08 -7.33 -10.00
N ALA A 109 -2.34 -8.07 -8.93
CA ALA A 109 -3.34 -9.13 -8.90
C ALA A 109 -4.78 -8.63 -9.07
N ALA A 110 -5.07 -7.40 -8.63
CA ALA A 110 -6.36 -6.75 -8.78
C ALA A 110 -6.73 -6.44 -10.24
N CYS A 111 -5.74 -6.39 -11.15
CA CYS A 111 -5.97 -6.18 -12.57
C CYS A 111 -6.53 -7.40 -13.31
N ALA A 112 -6.52 -8.58 -12.69
CA ALA A 112 -7.11 -9.78 -13.29
C ALA A 112 -8.66 -9.69 -13.31
N PRO A 113 -9.33 -10.26 -14.33
CA PRO A 113 -10.78 -10.39 -14.33
C PRO A 113 -11.29 -11.08 -13.05
N ASP A 114 -12.37 -10.58 -12.48
CA ASP A 114 -13.01 -11.11 -11.26
C ASP A 114 -12.06 -11.25 -10.06
N SER A 115 -11.00 -10.44 -10.00
CA SER A 115 -10.03 -10.50 -8.92
C SER A 115 -10.68 -10.21 -7.56
N PRO A 116 -10.46 -11.05 -6.54
CA PRO A 116 -11.00 -10.82 -5.20
C PRO A 116 -10.40 -9.56 -4.54
N TYR A 117 -9.29 -9.05 -5.08
CA TYR A 117 -8.62 -7.85 -4.55
C TYR A 117 -9.11 -6.55 -5.21
N ALA A 118 -9.98 -6.61 -6.21
CA ALA A 118 -10.39 -5.45 -7.00
C ALA A 118 -11.00 -4.34 -6.13
N HIS A 119 -11.93 -4.69 -5.24
CA HIS A 119 -12.57 -3.72 -4.34
C HIS A 119 -11.56 -3.02 -3.43
N TYR A 120 -10.70 -3.81 -2.76
CA TYR A 120 -9.63 -3.29 -1.92
C TYR A 120 -8.69 -2.34 -2.68
N ALA A 121 -8.30 -2.71 -3.91
CA ALA A 121 -7.42 -1.90 -4.75
C ALA A 121 -8.06 -0.56 -5.15
N VAL A 122 -9.34 -0.56 -5.53
CA VAL A 122 -10.10 0.65 -5.84
C VAL A 122 -10.14 1.59 -4.63
N GLU A 123 -10.43 1.06 -3.44
CA GLU A 123 -10.45 1.87 -2.22
C GLU A 123 -9.06 2.42 -1.85
N ALA A 124 -8.00 1.62 -2.03
CA ALA A 124 -6.63 2.06 -1.74
C ALA A 124 -6.23 3.25 -2.63
N ILE A 125 -6.45 3.11 -3.93
CA ILE A 125 -6.13 4.15 -4.91
C ILE A 125 -7.01 5.38 -4.68
N GLY A 126 -8.32 5.19 -4.50
CA GLY A 126 -9.27 6.26 -4.27
C GLY A 126 -8.96 7.10 -3.03
N ALA A 127 -8.56 6.48 -1.92
CA ALA A 127 -8.17 7.19 -0.70
C ALA A 127 -6.96 8.12 -0.93
N PHE A 128 -5.94 7.64 -1.64
CA PHE A 128 -4.76 8.45 -2.00
C PHE A 128 -5.10 9.60 -2.94
N VAL A 129 -5.82 9.32 -4.03
CA VAL A 129 -6.20 10.35 -4.99
C VAL A 129 -7.04 11.42 -4.29
N THR A 130 -8.06 11.02 -3.51
CA THR A 130 -8.93 11.96 -2.80
C THR A 130 -8.16 12.85 -1.83
N SER A 131 -7.30 12.27 -0.99
CA SER A 131 -6.55 13.02 0.02
C SER A 131 -5.54 13.99 -0.61
N LEU A 132 -4.79 13.53 -1.61
CA LEU A 132 -3.82 14.37 -2.31
C LEU A 132 -4.50 15.48 -3.13
N SER A 133 -5.63 15.20 -3.79
CA SER A 133 -6.41 16.23 -4.48
C SER A 133 -6.95 17.28 -3.51
N ALA A 134 -7.32 16.91 -2.29
CA ALA A 134 -7.72 17.88 -1.27
C ALA A 134 -6.56 18.80 -0.89
N ALA A 135 -5.34 18.28 -0.74
CA ALA A 135 -4.14 19.09 -0.49
C ALA A 135 -3.81 20.00 -1.69
N LEU A 136 -3.87 19.48 -2.91
CA LEU A 136 -3.63 20.25 -4.13
C LEU A 136 -4.67 21.37 -4.33
N ARG A 137 -5.91 21.20 -3.85
CA ARG A 137 -6.92 22.27 -3.83
C ARG A 137 -6.59 23.37 -2.82
N ARG A 138 -6.06 23.02 -1.65
CA ARG A 138 -5.69 24.01 -0.61
C ARG A 138 -4.55 24.93 -1.06
N ILE A 139 -3.56 24.41 -1.78
CA ILE A 139 -2.42 25.22 -2.26
C ILE A 139 -2.82 26.21 -3.39
N GLY A 140 -3.95 25.98 -4.07
CA GLY A 140 -4.59 26.98 -4.94
C GLY A 140 -3.94 27.27 -6.30
N THR A 141 -2.99 26.46 -6.76
CA THR A 141 -2.21 26.73 -8.00
C THR A 141 -2.42 25.72 -9.15
N ILE A 142 -3.29 24.73 -8.97
CA ILE A 142 -3.44 23.58 -9.87
C ILE A 142 -4.84 23.55 -10.50
N ASP A 143 -4.90 23.59 -11.83
CA ASP A 143 -6.15 23.62 -12.60
C ASP A 143 -6.96 22.32 -12.48
N ASP A 144 -6.29 21.16 -12.47
CA ASP A 144 -6.91 19.84 -12.26
C ASP A 144 -6.20 19.06 -11.14
N PRO A 145 -6.60 19.28 -9.87
CA PRO A 145 -6.03 18.60 -8.71
C PRO A 145 -6.19 17.08 -8.72
N GLU A 146 -7.17 16.54 -9.44
CA GLU A 146 -7.45 15.10 -9.48
C GLU A 146 -6.56 14.38 -10.49
N ALA A 147 -6.42 14.95 -11.69
CA ALA A 147 -5.47 14.45 -12.67
C ALA A 147 -4.03 14.54 -12.15
N VAL A 148 -3.65 15.65 -11.51
CA VAL A 148 -2.30 15.81 -10.92
C VAL A 148 -2.06 14.82 -9.78
N ALA A 149 -3.04 14.60 -8.89
CA ALA A 149 -2.92 13.58 -7.85
C ALA A 149 -2.74 12.18 -8.44
N THR A 150 -3.52 11.86 -9.48
CA THR A 150 -3.44 10.58 -10.20
C THR A 150 -2.06 10.37 -10.81
N LEU A 151 -1.52 11.39 -11.48
CA LEU A 151 -0.18 11.36 -12.08
C LEU A 151 0.91 11.18 -11.02
N LEU A 152 0.85 11.93 -9.93
CA LEU A 152 1.84 11.85 -8.85
C LEU A 152 1.85 10.47 -8.18
N ILE A 153 0.70 9.98 -7.73
CA ILE A 153 0.62 8.70 -7.01
C ILE A 153 0.92 7.52 -7.94
N SER A 154 0.37 7.52 -9.16
CA SER A 154 0.64 6.43 -10.12
C SER A 154 2.09 6.45 -10.59
N GLY A 155 2.66 7.64 -10.82
CA GLY A 155 4.05 7.82 -11.20
C GLY A 155 5.02 7.37 -10.10
N LEU A 156 4.83 7.84 -8.86
CA LEU A 156 5.67 7.42 -7.73
C LEU A 156 5.57 5.91 -7.47
N ARG A 157 4.36 5.34 -7.52
CA ARG A 157 4.16 3.89 -7.41
C ARG A 157 4.95 3.12 -8.48
N GLY A 158 4.91 3.58 -9.73
CA GLY A 158 5.68 2.98 -10.82
C GLY A 158 7.19 3.05 -10.59
N VAL A 159 7.70 4.19 -10.10
CA VAL A 159 9.12 4.37 -9.78
C VAL A 159 9.56 3.47 -8.61
N ILE A 160 8.72 3.29 -7.59
CA ILE A 160 8.99 2.36 -6.49
C ILE A 160 9.06 0.93 -7.00
N GLN A 161 8.10 0.53 -7.84
CA GLN A 161 8.10 -0.81 -8.44
C GLN A 161 9.35 -1.04 -9.31
N ASP A 162 9.75 -0.05 -10.10
CA ASP A 162 10.98 -0.08 -10.89
C ASP A 162 12.21 -0.31 -9.99
N ARG A 163 12.35 0.47 -8.90
CA ARG A 163 13.43 0.28 -7.92
C ARG A 163 13.44 -1.13 -7.33
N LEU A 164 12.28 -1.66 -6.94
CA LEU A 164 12.18 -2.99 -6.33
C LEU A 164 12.60 -4.11 -7.28
N ILE A 165 12.41 -3.91 -8.60
CA ILE A 165 12.73 -4.90 -9.63
C ILE A 165 14.19 -4.78 -10.08
N THR A 166 14.67 -3.56 -10.37
CA THR A 166 16.00 -3.36 -10.95
C THR A 166 17.10 -3.12 -9.93
N GLY A 167 16.75 -2.72 -8.70
CA GLY A 167 17.71 -2.31 -7.68
C GLY A 167 18.40 -0.96 -7.95
N ASP A 168 18.00 -0.23 -8.98
CA ASP A 168 18.66 1.03 -9.40
C ASP A 168 18.17 2.20 -8.54
N VAL A 169 18.82 2.41 -7.41
CA VAL A 169 18.46 3.46 -6.44
C VAL A 169 18.66 4.86 -7.03
N GLU A 170 19.77 5.11 -7.72
CA GLU A 170 20.13 6.46 -8.16
C GLU A 170 19.16 6.97 -9.22
N ARG A 171 18.88 6.18 -10.28
CA ARG A 171 17.96 6.56 -11.35
C ARG A 171 16.55 6.79 -10.82
N THR A 172 16.07 5.91 -9.96
CA THR A 172 14.70 5.97 -9.42
C THR A 172 14.52 7.13 -8.44
N THR A 173 15.55 7.48 -7.64
CA THR A 173 15.49 8.68 -6.77
C THR A 173 15.37 9.94 -7.62
N ARG A 174 16.19 10.04 -8.69
CA ARG A 174 16.12 11.19 -9.61
C ARG A 174 14.75 11.30 -10.29
N ALA A 175 14.18 10.17 -10.73
CA ALA A 175 12.88 10.14 -11.38
C ALA A 175 11.75 10.58 -10.43
N ALA A 176 11.75 10.10 -9.18
CA ALA A 176 10.75 10.50 -8.18
C ALA A 176 10.80 12.00 -7.89
N ARG A 177 12.00 12.55 -7.64
CA ARG A 177 12.20 14.00 -7.40
C ARG A 177 11.71 14.84 -8.58
N ARG A 178 12.11 14.46 -9.81
CA ARG A 178 11.68 15.15 -11.02
C ARG A 178 10.16 15.15 -11.19
N SER A 179 9.50 14.03 -10.89
CA SER A 179 8.03 13.94 -10.96
C SER A 179 7.35 14.89 -9.97
N ILE A 180 7.85 14.95 -8.72
CA ILE A 180 7.33 15.84 -7.68
C ILE A 180 7.51 17.31 -8.08
N GLU A 181 8.71 17.69 -8.53
CA GLU A 181 9.05 19.07 -8.92
C GLU A 181 8.23 19.56 -10.13
N GLN A 182 7.97 18.71 -11.12
CA GLN A 182 7.26 19.11 -12.34
C GLN A 182 5.76 19.32 -12.12
N ASN A 183 5.17 18.59 -11.19
CA ASN A 183 3.72 18.59 -10.95
C ASN A 183 3.28 19.54 -9.83
N ILE A 184 4.19 20.01 -8.98
CA ILE A 184 3.88 20.95 -7.88
C ILE A 184 4.71 22.21 -8.06
N ARG A 185 4.10 23.22 -8.69
CA ARG A 185 4.67 24.54 -8.91
C ARG A 185 4.59 25.37 -7.64
#